data_AF-T0EXW4-F1
#
_entry.id   AF-T0EXW4-F1
#
_cell.length_a   1.000
_cell.length_b   1.000
_cell.length_c   1.000
_cell.angle_alpha   90.00
_cell.angle_beta   90.00
_cell.angle_gamma   90.00
#
_symmetry.space_group_name_H-M   'P 1'
#
loop_
_entity.id
_entity.type
_entity.pdbx_description
1 polymer ?
#
loop_
_entity_poly.entity_id
_entity_poly.type
_entity_poly.pdbx_seq_one_letter_code
_entity_poly.pdbx_strand_id
1 'polypeptide(L)'
;MENEELLDREENNPTRFSRNIASWKPGITVRILRKIHGYSRKELAEKLGGVEVEYVTSIEKGKLTIGKNLARKLAEIFEISAEIFV
;
A
#
# COMPACT_ATOMS: atom_id res chain seq x y z
N MET A 1 28.99 -14.01 17.70
CA MET A 1 27.72 -13.27 17.75
C MET A 1 27.92 -12.02 16.91
N GLU A 2 27.81 -12.13 15.58
CA GLU A 2 28.06 -10.96 14.70
C GLU A 2 27.40 -11.09 13.32
N ASN A 3 26.56 -12.11 13.12
CA ASN A 3 25.94 -12.40 11.81
C ASN A 3 24.41 -12.27 11.79
N GLU A 4 23.78 -11.88 12.90
CA GLU A 4 22.33 -11.68 12.96
C GLU A 4 21.94 -10.21 12.75
N GLU A 5 22.85 -9.25 13.01
CA GLU A 5 22.57 -7.80 12.93
C GLU A 5 22.70 -7.20 11.52
N LEU A 6 23.27 -7.96 10.57
CA LEU A 6 23.44 -7.53 9.16
C LEU A 6 22.21 -7.84 8.29
N LEU A 7 21.39 -8.82 8.66
CA LEU A 7 20.18 -9.21 7.91
C LEU A 7 19.01 -8.25 8.16
N ASP A 8 18.92 -7.63 9.34
CA ASP A 8 17.85 -6.66 9.67
C ASP A 8 17.98 -5.33 8.92
N ARG A 9 19.16 -5.01 8.39
CA ARG A 9 19.40 -3.79 7.58
C ARG A 9 19.02 -3.93 6.11
N GLU A 10 18.88 -5.16 5.60
CA GLU A 10 18.54 -5.38 4.18
C GLU A 10 17.03 -5.38 3.90
N GLU A 11 16.20 -5.85 4.83
CA GLU A 11 14.73 -5.78 4.68
C GLU A 11 14.19 -4.34 4.72
N ASN A 12 14.87 -3.45 5.46
CA ASN A 12 14.53 -2.03 5.57
C ASN A 12 15.23 -1.15 4.52
N ASN A 13 15.67 -1.71 3.39
CA ASN A 13 16.25 -0.93 2.30
C ASN A 13 15.15 -0.42 1.34
N PRO A 14 14.67 0.84 1.48
CA PRO A 14 13.55 1.37 0.71
C PRO A 14 13.81 1.40 -0.81
N THR A 15 15.07 1.35 -1.24
CA THR A 15 15.45 1.46 -2.67
C THR A 15 15.08 0.24 -3.51
N ARG A 16 14.96 -0.95 -2.91
CA ARG A 16 14.58 -2.17 -3.63
C ARG A 16 13.06 -2.41 -3.60
N PHE A 17 12.43 -2.03 -2.49
CA PHE A 17 10.98 -2.08 -2.33
C PHE A 17 10.27 -1.09 -3.27
N SER A 18 10.72 0.16 -3.30
CA SER A 18 10.22 1.20 -4.22
C SER A 18 10.34 0.82 -5.69
N ARG A 19 11.46 0.21 -6.09
CA ARG A 19 11.70 -0.25 -7.46
C ARG A 19 10.71 -1.32 -7.91
N ASN A 20 10.24 -2.17 -7.00
CA ASN A 20 9.26 -3.22 -7.33
C ASN A 20 7.81 -2.74 -7.28
N ILE A 21 7.48 -1.80 -6.39
CA ILE A 21 6.10 -1.29 -6.25
C ILE A 21 5.55 -0.69 -7.54
N ALA A 22 6.37 0.04 -8.30
CA ALA A 22 5.95 0.65 -9.57
C ALA A 22 5.61 -0.38 -10.67
N SER A 23 6.08 -1.63 -10.52
CA SER A 23 5.77 -2.72 -11.46
C SER A 23 4.48 -3.47 -11.11
N TRP A 24 3.95 -3.28 -9.90
CA TRP A 24 2.78 -4.00 -9.42
C TRP A 24 1.49 -3.31 -9.85
N LYS A 25 0.44 -4.12 -10.04
CA LYS A 25 -0.91 -3.58 -10.28
C LYS A 25 -1.33 -2.74 -9.07
N PRO A 26 -1.99 -1.58 -9.26
CA PRO A 26 -2.34 -0.68 -8.16
C PRO A 26 -3.08 -1.34 -7.00
N GLY A 27 -4.00 -2.27 -7.27
CA GLY A 27 -4.71 -3.03 -6.22
C GLY A 27 -3.79 -3.91 -5.36
N ILE A 28 -2.76 -4.52 -5.96
CA ILE A 28 -1.74 -5.28 -5.23
C ILE A 28 -0.93 -4.34 -4.35
N THR A 29 -0.54 -3.19 -4.89
CA THR A 29 0.20 -2.16 -4.16
C THR A 29 -0.56 -1.68 -2.93
N VAL A 30 -1.85 -1.35 -3.06
CA VAL A 30 -2.72 -1.00 -1.93
C VAL A 30 -2.74 -2.10 -0.87
N ARG A 31 -2.87 -3.37 -1.27
CA ARG A 31 -2.89 -4.50 -0.33
C ARG A 31 -1.59 -4.62 0.45
N ILE A 32 -0.46 -4.41 -0.19
CA ILE A 32 0.87 -4.54 0.43
C ILE A 32 1.11 -3.38 1.38
N LEU A 33 0.87 -2.15 0.94
CA LEU A 33 0.98 -0.96 1.79
C LEU A 33 0.06 -1.06 3.01
N ARG A 34 -1.18 -1.49 2.81
CA ARG A 34 -2.11 -1.71 3.93
C ARG A 34 -1.54 -2.67 4.98
N LYS A 35 -0.92 -3.77 4.54
CA LYS A 35 -0.30 -4.76 5.43
C LYS A 35 0.94 -4.23 6.14
N ILE A 36 1.80 -3.49 5.44
CA ILE A 36 3.01 -2.88 6.01
C ILE A 36 2.64 -1.87 7.11
N HIS A 37 1.61 -1.07 6.89
CA HIS A 37 1.08 -0.13 7.88
C HIS A 37 0.24 -0.81 8.98
N GLY A 38 0.12 -2.15 8.98
CA GLY A 38 -0.62 -2.89 10.00
C GLY A 38 -2.15 -2.72 9.95
N TYR A 39 -2.70 -2.13 8.89
CA TYR A 39 -4.14 -1.86 8.79
C TYR A 39 -4.91 -3.12 8.37
N SER A 40 -6.03 -3.39 9.05
CA SER A 40 -7.10 -4.23 8.53
C SER A 40 -7.81 -3.55 7.35
N ARG A 41 -8.59 -4.31 6.58
CA ARG A 41 -9.41 -3.71 5.50
C ARG A 41 -10.44 -2.73 6.05
N LYS A 42 -10.99 -3.02 7.23
CA LYS A 42 -11.93 -2.14 7.92
C LYS A 42 -11.25 -0.82 8.27
N GLU A 43 -10.07 -0.84 8.87
CA GLU A 43 -9.34 0.39 9.21
C GLU A 43 -8.96 1.22 7.99
N LEU A 44 -8.55 0.59 6.89
CA LEU A 44 -8.33 1.34 5.65
C LEU A 44 -9.62 1.94 5.10
N ALA A 45 -10.75 1.24 5.22
CA ALA A 45 -12.05 1.73 4.78
C ALA A 45 -12.50 2.95 5.61
N GLU A 46 -12.30 2.91 6.94
CA GLU A 46 -12.52 4.06 7.82
C GLU A 46 -11.63 5.25 7.42
N LYS A 47 -10.32 5.02 7.21
CA LYS A 47 -9.37 6.06 6.79
C LYS A 47 -9.71 6.68 5.43
N LEU A 48 -10.37 5.95 4.54
CA LEU A 48 -10.83 6.45 3.24
C LEU A 48 -12.10 7.32 3.33
N GLY A 49 -12.61 7.54 4.55
CA GLY A 49 -13.80 8.35 4.84
C GLY A 49 -15.03 7.50 5.20
N GLY A 50 -14.83 6.37 5.89
CA GLY A 50 -15.93 5.49 6.33
C GLY A 50 -16.60 4.75 5.17
N VAL A 51 -15.84 4.30 4.18
CA VAL A 51 -16.40 3.51 3.07
C VAL A 51 -16.67 2.07 3.51
N GLU A 52 -17.45 1.33 2.71
CA GLU A 52 -17.68 -0.09 2.94
C GLU A 52 -16.40 -0.93 2.82
N VAL A 53 -16.25 -1.96 3.65
CA VAL A 53 -15.08 -2.86 3.61
C VAL A 53 -14.93 -3.53 2.24
N GLU A 54 -16.03 -3.82 1.55
CA GLU A 54 -16.02 -4.41 0.21
C GLU A 54 -15.45 -3.46 -0.86
N TYR A 55 -15.49 -2.15 -0.62
CA TYR A 55 -14.84 -1.16 -1.49
C TYR A 55 -13.32 -1.39 -1.49
N VAL A 56 -12.72 -1.53 -0.31
CA VAL A 56 -11.29 -1.86 -0.15
C VAL A 56 -10.98 -3.23 -0.76
N THR A 57 -11.81 -4.25 -0.48
CA THR A 57 -11.64 -5.59 -1.08
C THR A 57 -11.65 -5.55 -2.61
N SER A 58 -12.55 -4.75 -3.21
CA SER A 58 -12.67 -4.60 -4.65
C SER A 58 -11.46 -3.88 -5.26
N ILE A 59 -10.91 -2.88 -4.58
CA ILE A 59 -9.63 -2.24 -4.96
C ILE A 59 -8.50 -3.27 -4.93
N GLU A 60 -8.34 -4.01 -3.83
CA GLU A 60 -7.24 -4.97 -3.67
C GLU A 60 -7.26 -6.10 -4.70
N LYS A 61 -8.46 -6.51 -5.13
CA LYS A 61 -8.67 -7.51 -6.17
C LYS A 61 -8.56 -6.94 -7.59
N GLY A 62 -8.38 -5.62 -7.74
CA GLY A 62 -8.36 -4.93 -9.03
C GLY A 62 -9.72 -4.90 -9.74
N LYS A 63 -10.82 -5.15 -9.03
CA LYS A 63 -12.19 -5.04 -9.56
C LYS A 63 -12.64 -3.57 -9.67
N LEU A 64 -12.13 -2.73 -8.78
CA LEU A 64 -12.38 -1.29 -8.79
C LEU A 64 -11.09 -0.57 -9.21
N THR A 65 -11.21 0.26 -10.24
CA THR A 65 -10.09 1.08 -10.75
C THR A 65 -9.82 2.24 -9.81
N ILE A 66 -8.55 2.62 -9.68
CA ILE A 66 -8.14 3.73 -8.83
C ILE A 66 -8.12 5.00 -9.66
N GLY A 67 -9.10 5.88 -9.44
CA GLY A 67 -9.12 7.22 -10.02
C GLY A 67 -8.22 8.20 -9.26
N LYS A 68 -7.93 9.36 -9.88
CA LYS A 68 -7.05 10.41 -9.33
C LYS A 68 -7.39 10.83 -7.90
N ASN A 69 -8.68 10.91 -7.55
CA ASN A 69 -9.10 11.30 -6.19
C ASN A 69 -8.77 10.23 -5.16
N LEU A 70 -8.99 8.95 -5.51
CA LEU A 70 -8.67 7.84 -4.63
C LEU A 70 -7.15 7.67 -4.51
N ALA A 71 -6.41 7.82 -5.61
CA ALA A 71 -4.94 7.80 -5.60
C ALA A 71 -4.35 8.84 -4.62
N ARG A 72 -4.88 10.07 -4.62
CA ARG A 72 -4.44 11.11 -3.67
C ARG A 72 -4.74 10.76 -2.22
N LYS A 73 -5.95 10.26 -1.91
CA LYS A 73 -6.28 9.80 -0.55
C LYS A 73 -5.37 8.67 -0.09
N LEU A 74 -5.11 7.69 -0.95
CA LEU A 74 -4.21 6.57 -0.64
C LEU A 74 -2.77 7.06 -0.43
N ALA A 75 -2.30 7.99 -1.25
CA ALA A 75 -1.00 8.64 -1.10
C ALA A 75 -0.86 9.37 0.24
N GLU A 76 -1.89 10.10 0.67
CA GLU A 76 -1.92 10.75 1.99
C GLU A 76 -1.91 9.73 3.14
N ILE A 77 -2.70 8.64 3.03
CA ILE A 77 -2.78 7.61 4.08
C ILE A 77 -1.47 6.82 4.23
N PHE A 78 -0.76 6.59 3.13
CA PHE A 78 0.46 5.78 3.10
C PHE A 78 1.74 6.62 3.03
N GLU A 79 1.63 7.95 3.00
CA GLU A 79 2.77 8.89 2.93
C GLU A 79 3.71 8.62 1.73
N ILE A 80 3.13 8.35 0.55
CA ILE A 80 3.87 8.08 -0.70
C ILE A 80 3.32 8.89 -1.88
N SER A 81 4.01 8.85 -3.03
CA SER A 81 3.52 9.51 -4.26
C SER A 81 2.24 8.85 -4.81
N ALA A 82 1.27 9.66 -5.22
CA ALA A 82 0.03 9.20 -5.86
C ALA A 82 0.27 8.53 -7.22
N GLU A 83 1.42 8.78 -7.86
CA GLU A 83 1.81 8.18 -9.15
C GLU A 83 1.88 6.64 -9.09
N ILE A 84 2.13 6.09 -7.89
CA ILE A 84 2.21 4.65 -7.67
C ILE A 84 0.85 3.94 -7.88
N PHE A 85 -0.26 4.69 -7.86
CA PHE A 85 -1.61 4.13 -7.97
C PHE A 85 -2.28 4.36 -9.33
N VAL A 86 -1.61 5.02 -10.28
CA VAL A 86 -2.17 5.42 -11.59
C VAL A 86 -1.47 4.77 -12.77
#